data_AF-A0A7S0CKL1-F1
#
_entry.id   AF-A0A7S0CKL1-F1
#
_cell.length_a   1.000
_cell.length_b   1.000
_cell.length_c   1.000
_cell.angle_alpha   90.00
_cell.angle_beta   90.00
_cell.angle_gamma   90.00
#
_symmetry.space_group_name_H-M   'P 1'
#
loop_
_entity.id
_entity.type
_entity.pdbx_description
1 polymer ?
#
loop_
_entity_poly.entity_id
_entity_poly.type
_entity_poly.pdbx_seq_one_letter_code
_entity_poly.pdbx_strand_id
1 'polypeptide(L)'
;HLREGTKADTATPQPVTTACSDDLQTDLTNANSRITQLESLNETLLSSATSLEDTNTQLLTQTTSLQTQIITLQSQFNAIKQQANAAKAAMKEKAASLSEMQLEIDLVTKSAVTANTRAQEISVNARNLRGDRRKVEELETKVGALTEWAIASADAKSLAVERNKELEAKVMELVPLDGDGDNDVPGSPHRKKAQRKSSIIGNMVVEEIGLTSNSTMKSSKDTNECKLWTKSSSMVVGAGNIESFVVELGQHDVLNTSGGAETVLLLRWRFDITPSDMDIEFSVLKGRCGNDDKSKQKTADCLIKKRTVVGGGGGEISGAFAIQNACTLLWSNAHSWIRPRTIKFTVEAVTVLSM
;
A
#
# COMPACT_ATOMS: atom_id res chain seq x y z
N HIS A 1 -40.82 -100.09 -105.44
CA HIS A 1 -39.78 -100.83 -106.19
C HIS A 1 -38.77 -101.34 -105.19
N LEU A 2 -38.71 -102.66 -104.94
CA LEU A 2 -37.80 -103.60 -105.64
C LEU A 2 -36.35 -103.13 -105.45
N ARG A 3 -35.40 -103.87 -104.87
CA ARG A 3 -35.31 -105.31 -104.65
C ARG A 3 -34.04 -105.59 -103.81
N GLU A 4 -34.12 -106.66 -103.02
CA GLU A 4 -33.09 -107.64 -102.60
C GLU A 4 -31.68 -107.43 -103.18
N GLY A 5 -30.57 -107.52 -102.45
CA GLY A 5 -30.24 -108.43 -101.35
C GLY A 5 -29.01 -109.24 -101.77
N THR A 6 -27.94 -109.27 -100.96
CA THR A 6 -26.96 -110.37 -100.96
C THR A 6 -26.10 -110.31 -99.69
N LYS A 7 -26.25 -111.37 -98.88
CA LYS A 7 -25.37 -111.74 -97.76
C LYS A 7 -24.06 -112.30 -98.31
N ALA A 8 -22.96 -112.04 -97.61
CA ALA A 8 -21.85 -112.98 -97.51
C ALA A 8 -21.20 -112.83 -96.12
N ASP A 9 -21.11 -113.97 -95.44
CA ASP A 9 -20.43 -114.20 -94.17
C ASP A 9 -19.00 -113.63 -94.14
N THR A 10 -18.55 -113.16 -92.98
CA THR A 10 -17.43 -113.81 -92.26
C THR A 10 -17.09 -113.05 -90.97
N ALA A 11 -16.73 -113.85 -89.97
CA ALA A 11 -15.99 -113.50 -88.76
C ALA A 11 -16.72 -112.61 -87.74
N THR A 12 -17.32 -113.29 -86.77
CA THR A 12 -17.41 -112.86 -85.38
C THR A 12 -15.99 -112.62 -84.82
N PRO A 13 -15.70 -111.44 -84.25
CA PRO A 13 -14.84 -111.33 -83.08
C PRO A 13 -15.72 -111.03 -81.86
N GLN A 14 -15.41 -111.70 -80.77
CA GLN A 14 -16.10 -111.60 -79.49
C GLN A 14 -16.23 -110.15 -78.98
N PRO A 15 -17.35 -109.78 -78.31
CA PRO A 15 -17.42 -108.53 -77.57
C PRO A 15 -16.86 -108.78 -76.15
N VAL A 16 -15.55 -108.60 -75.97
CA VAL A 16 -14.93 -108.62 -74.61
C VAL A 16 -14.20 -107.30 -74.30
N THR A 17 -14.35 -106.25 -75.11
CA THR A 17 -13.57 -105.00 -74.96
C THR A 17 -14.37 -103.74 -74.63
N THR A 18 -15.71 -103.78 -74.65
CA THR A 18 -16.56 -102.59 -74.38
C THR A 18 -16.67 -102.25 -72.89
N ALA A 19 -16.75 -103.23 -71.99
CA ALA A 19 -16.84 -102.97 -70.55
C ALA A 19 -15.58 -102.28 -69.98
N CYS A 20 -14.39 -102.64 -70.50
CA CYS A 20 -13.13 -102.02 -70.08
C CYS A 20 -12.98 -100.57 -70.58
N SER A 21 -13.60 -100.24 -71.72
CA SER A 21 -13.60 -98.88 -72.28
C SER A 21 -14.50 -97.93 -71.48
N ASP A 22 -15.66 -98.40 -71.02
CA ASP A 22 -16.59 -97.60 -70.24
C ASP A 22 -16.06 -97.33 -68.82
N ASP A 23 -15.41 -98.31 -68.19
CA ASP A 23 -14.74 -98.12 -66.89
C ASP A 23 -13.62 -97.05 -66.98
N LEU A 24 -12.77 -97.11 -68.01
CA LEU A 24 -11.74 -96.09 -68.26
C LEU A 24 -12.32 -94.70 -68.53
N GLN A 25 -13.45 -94.62 -69.24
CA GLN A 25 -14.15 -93.36 -69.50
C GLN A 25 -14.68 -92.75 -68.19
N THR A 26 -15.26 -93.58 -67.31
CA THR A 26 -15.75 -93.13 -66.00
C THR A 26 -14.62 -92.68 -65.08
N ASP A 27 -13.50 -93.40 -65.05
CA ASP A 27 -12.30 -93.00 -64.30
C ASP A 27 -11.71 -91.68 -64.80
N LEU A 28 -11.69 -91.46 -66.12
CA LEU A 28 -11.27 -90.18 -66.70
C LEU A 28 -12.19 -89.04 -66.27
N THR A 29 -13.52 -89.24 -66.27
CA THR A 29 -14.47 -88.22 -65.82
C THR A 29 -14.33 -87.91 -64.32
N ASN A 30 -14.07 -88.93 -63.50
CA ASN A 30 -13.80 -88.77 -62.06
C ASN A 30 -12.46 -88.07 -61.81
N ALA A 31 -11.43 -88.38 -62.59
CA ALA A 31 -10.14 -87.69 -62.52
C ALA A 31 -10.28 -86.22 -62.88
N ASN A 32 -11.02 -85.89 -63.95
CA ASN A 32 -11.27 -84.51 -64.38
C ASN A 32 -12.05 -83.72 -63.34
N SER A 33 -13.12 -84.27 -62.75
CA SER A 33 -13.88 -83.58 -61.70
C SER A 33 -13.02 -83.30 -60.46
N ARG A 34 -12.14 -84.24 -60.10
CA ARG A 34 -11.18 -84.08 -59.01
C ARG A 34 -10.09 -83.06 -59.33
N ILE A 35 -9.63 -82.96 -60.57
CA ILE A 35 -8.72 -81.89 -61.03
C ILE A 35 -9.39 -80.53 -60.88
N THR A 36 -10.62 -80.36 -61.36
CA THR A 36 -11.34 -79.09 -61.23
C THR A 36 -11.57 -78.69 -59.77
N GLN A 37 -11.86 -79.66 -58.89
CA GLN A 37 -11.94 -79.41 -57.45
C GLN A 37 -10.60 -78.94 -56.88
N LEU A 38 -9.49 -79.61 -57.23
CA LEU A 38 -8.16 -79.22 -56.79
C LEU A 38 -7.77 -77.82 -57.30
N GLU A 39 -8.10 -77.47 -58.54
CA GLU A 39 -7.89 -76.13 -59.09
C GLU A 39 -8.66 -75.07 -58.29
N SER A 40 -9.95 -75.30 -58.02
CA SER A 40 -10.77 -74.38 -57.22
C SER A 40 -10.24 -74.19 -55.79
N LEU A 41 -9.74 -75.27 -55.18
CA LEU A 41 -9.15 -75.23 -53.85
C LEU A 41 -7.82 -74.48 -53.87
N ASN A 42 -7.02 -74.65 -54.92
CA ASN A 42 -5.77 -73.95 -55.11
C ASN A 42 -5.98 -72.44 -55.31
N GLU A 43 -6.99 -72.04 -56.11
CA GLU A 43 -7.40 -70.64 -56.26
C GLU A 43 -7.86 -70.04 -54.92
N THR A 44 -8.66 -70.79 -54.15
CA THR A 44 -9.13 -70.36 -52.83
C THR A 44 -7.96 -70.17 -51.86
N LEU A 45 -7.03 -71.12 -51.81
CA LEU A 45 -5.82 -71.03 -50.98
C LEU A 45 -4.93 -69.85 -51.38
N LEU A 46 -4.75 -69.62 -52.69
CA LEU A 46 -3.98 -68.50 -53.19
C LEU A 46 -4.61 -67.16 -52.79
N SER A 47 -5.93 -67.01 -52.95
CA SER A 47 -6.65 -65.80 -52.55
C SER A 47 -6.59 -65.53 -51.04
N SER A 48 -6.63 -66.59 -50.24
CA SER A 48 -6.46 -66.51 -48.78
C SER A 48 -5.03 -66.10 -48.42
N ALA A 49 -4.02 -66.66 -49.09
CA ALA A 49 -2.63 -66.32 -48.88
C ALA A 49 -2.34 -64.84 -49.22
N THR A 50 -2.84 -64.34 -50.36
CA THR A 50 -2.68 -62.92 -50.72
C THR A 50 -3.40 -62.00 -49.74
N SER A 51 -4.60 -62.37 -49.28
CA SER A 51 -5.31 -61.59 -48.27
C SER A 51 -4.58 -61.56 -46.93
N LEU A 52 -3.96 -62.67 -46.52
CA LEU A 52 -3.16 -62.71 -45.30
C LEU A 52 -1.89 -61.86 -45.42
N GLU A 53 -1.22 -61.87 -46.58
CA GLU A 53 -0.08 -61.00 -46.85
C GLU A 53 -0.46 -59.51 -46.76
N ASP A 54 -1.58 -59.11 -47.37
CA ASP A 54 -2.08 -57.74 -47.30
C ASP A 54 -2.38 -57.31 -45.85
N THR A 55 -3.05 -58.17 -45.07
CA THR A 55 -3.32 -57.84 -43.65
C THR A 55 -2.04 -57.74 -42.83
N ASN A 56 -1.02 -58.57 -43.11
CA ASN A 56 0.26 -58.55 -42.40
C ASN A 56 1.06 -57.28 -42.73
N THR A 57 1.09 -56.87 -44.01
CA THR A 57 1.73 -55.60 -44.39
C THR A 57 1.02 -54.40 -43.74
N GLN A 58 -0.32 -54.42 -43.68
CA GLN A 58 -1.08 -53.37 -43.00
C GLN A 58 -0.75 -53.32 -41.49
N LEU A 59 -0.71 -54.45 -40.80
CA LEU A 59 -0.33 -54.51 -39.39
C LEU A 59 1.10 -54.01 -39.13
N LEU A 60 2.04 -54.31 -40.04
CA LEU A 60 3.41 -53.83 -39.95
C LEU A 60 3.51 -52.30 -40.12
N THR A 61 2.76 -51.72 -41.06
CA THR A 61 2.68 -50.25 -41.22
C THR A 61 2.04 -49.56 -40.01
N GLN A 62 1.01 -50.17 -39.40
CA GLN A 62 0.42 -49.65 -38.17
C GLN A 62 1.39 -49.71 -37.00
N THR A 63 2.12 -50.82 -36.84
CA THR A 63 3.10 -51.00 -35.77
C THR A 63 4.23 -49.97 -35.86
N THR A 64 4.77 -49.75 -37.06
CA THR A 64 5.84 -48.76 -37.29
C THR A 64 5.35 -47.32 -37.07
N SER A 65 4.12 -47.00 -37.49
CA SER A 65 3.49 -45.71 -37.19
C SER A 65 3.33 -45.47 -35.69
N LEU A 66 2.78 -46.44 -34.95
CA LEU A 66 2.60 -46.35 -33.50
C LEU A 66 3.94 -46.22 -32.77
N GLN A 67 4.96 -46.96 -33.21
CA GLN A 67 6.30 -46.86 -32.64
C GLN A 67 6.89 -45.45 -32.83
N THR A 68 6.70 -44.85 -34.00
CA THR A 68 7.13 -43.48 -34.29
C THR A 68 6.40 -42.45 -33.41
N GLN A 69 5.10 -42.65 -33.19
CA GLN A 69 4.30 -41.80 -32.29
C GLN A 69 4.78 -41.91 -30.84
N ILE A 70 5.08 -43.13 -30.36
CA ILE A 70 5.62 -43.36 -29.01
C ILE A 70 6.94 -42.61 -28.82
N ILE A 71 7.86 -42.73 -29.77
CA ILE A 71 9.17 -42.04 -29.71
C ILE A 71 8.96 -40.51 -29.68
N THR A 72 8.05 -40.00 -30.51
CA THR A 72 7.74 -38.56 -30.55
C THR A 72 7.18 -38.08 -29.22
N LEU A 73 6.18 -38.77 -28.66
CA LEU A 73 5.59 -38.43 -27.38
C LEU A 73 6.59 -38.51 -26.22
N GLN A 74 7.48 -39.51 -26.22
CA GLN A 74 8.55 -39.62 -25.23
C GLN A 74 9.51 -38.44 -25.30
N SER A 75 9.88 -37.99 -26.51
CA SER A 75 10.74 -36.82 -26.67
C SER A 75 10.06 -35.53 -26.18
N GLN A 76 8.78 -35.33 -26.49
CA GLN A 76 7.99 -34.18 -26.04
C GLN A 76 7.85 -34.17 -24.51
N PHE A 77 7.58 -35.32 -23.91
CA PHE A 77 7.49 -35.47 -22.46
C PHE A 77 8.81 -35.06 -21.78
N ASN A 78 9.95 -35.51 -22.31
CA ASN A 78 11.26 -35.16 -21.76
C ASN A 78 11.56 -33.66 -21.89
N ALA A 79 11.22 -33.04 -23.03
CA ALA A 79 11.38 -31.60 -23.22
C ALA A 79 10.53 -30.78 -22.23
N ILE A 80 9.26 -31.14 -22.06
CA ILE A 80 8.36 -30.48 -21.10
C ILE A 80 8.86 -30.66 -19.67
N LYS A 81 9.33 -31.86 -19.31
CA LYS A 81 9.92 -32.13 -17.98
C LYS A 81 11.15 -31.24 -17.72
N GLN A 82 12.02 -31.07 -18.71
CA GLN A 82 13.19 -30.19 -18.59
C GLN A 82 12.78 -28.72 -18.45
N GLN A 83 11.81 -28.26 -19.24
CA GLN A 83 11.28 -26.90 -19.16
C GLN A 83 10.64 -26.61 -17.79
N ALA A 84 9.87 -27.56 -17.25
CA ALA A 84 9.28 -27.45 -15.91
C ALA A 84 10.35 -27.36 -14.82
N ASN A 85 11.43 -28.15 -14.92
CA ASN A 85 12.55 -28.08 -13.99
C ASN A 85 13.29 -26.74 -14.07
N ALA A 86 13.52 -26.21 -15.28
CA ALA A 86 14.12 -24.90 -15.48
C ALA A 86 13.25 -23.77 -14.88
N ALA A 87 11.94 -23.80 -15.12
CA ALA A 87 11.00 -22.86 -14.53
C ALA A 87 11.00 -22.93 -12.99
N LYS A 88 11.07 -24.13 -12.41
CA LYS A 88 11.17 -24.33 -10.96
C LYS A 88 12.48 -23.79 -10.38
N ALA A 89 13.60 -23.93 -11.09
CA ALA A 89 14.87 -23.36 -10.67
C ALA A 89 14.84 -21.83 -10.71
N ALA A 90 14.33 -21.25 -11.79
CA ALA A 90 14.16 -19.80 -11.92
C ALA A 90 13.25 -19.22 -10.84
N MET A 91 12.14 -19.91 -10.50
CA MET A 91 11.25 -19.52 -9.40
C MET A 91 11.98 -19.48 -8.04
N LYS A 92 12.84 -20.47 -7.76
CA LYS A 92 13.63 -20.51 -6.52
C LYS A 92 14.66 -19.37 -6.47
N GLU A 93 15.31 -19.06 -7.58
CA GLU A 93 16.24 -17.94 -7.68
C GLU A 93 15.53 -16.61 -7.44
N LYS A 94 14.35 -16.40 -8.03
CA LYS A 94 13.53 -15.21 -7.78
C LYS A 94 13.06 -15.12 -6.33
N ALA A 95 12.70 -16.24 -5.71
CA ALA A 95 12.36 -16.26 -4.29
C ALA A 95 13.54 -15.88 -3.39
N ALA A 96 14.75 -16.35 -3.70
CA ALA A 96 15.98 -15.98 -2.98
C ALA A 96 16.28 -14.48 -3.13
N SER A 97 16.19 -13.94 -4.36
CA SER A 97 16.39 -12.52 -4.63
C SER A 97 15.36 -11.63 -3.92
N LEU A 98 14.09 -12.03 -3.86
CA LEU A 98 13.06 -11.32 -3.10
C LEU A 98 13.37 -11.31 -1.59
N SER A 99 13.89 -12.41 -1.05
CA SER A 99 14.30 -12.48 0.36
C SER A 99 15.48 -11.54 0.65
N GLU A 100 16.44 -11.43 -0.26
CA GLU A 100 17.58 -10.51 -0.13
C GLU A 100 17.13 -9.04 -0.16
N MET A 101 16.29 -8.68 -1.13
CA MET A 101 15.72 -7.33 -1.21
C MET A 101 14.91 -6.96 0.05
N GLN A 102 14.20 -7.91 0.65
CA GLN A 102 13.48 -7.67 1.91
C GLN A 102 14.46 -7.34 3.06
N LEU A 103 15.59 -8.04 3.15
CA LEU A 103 16.61 -7.75 4.17
C LEU A 103 17.22 -6.36 3.98
N GLU A 104 17.43 -5.92 2.73
CA GLU A 104 17.91 -4.57 2.43
C GLU A 104 16.88 -3.50 2.84
N ILE A 105 15.60 -3.72 2.54
CA ILE A 105 14.50 -2.82 2.96
C ILE A 105 14.48 -2.69 4.49
N ASP A 106 14.59 -3.82 5.21
CA ASP A 106 14.58 -3.82 6.67
C ASP A 106 15.79 -3.07 7.24
N LEU A 107 16.97 -3.25 6.64
CA LEU A 107 18.19 -2.55 7.03
C LEU A 107 18.07 -1.03 6.81
N VAL A 108 17.61 -0.61 5.63
CA VAL A 108 17.41 0.81 5.30
C VAL A 108 16.35 1.42 6.22
N THR A 109 15.27 0.71 6.48
CA THR A 109 14.20 1.17 7.38
C THR A 109 14.73 1.36 8.80
N LYS A 110 15.49 0.40 9.33
CA LYS A 110 16.13 0.50 10.65
C LYS A 110 17.11 1.68 10.72
N SER A 111 17.91 1.87 9.67
CA SER A 111 18.84 3.00 9.56
C SER A 111 18.10 4.34 9.55
N ALA A 112 17.01 4.46 8.77
CA ALA A 112 16.19 5.66 8.68
C ALA A 112 15.50 6.00 10.02
N VAL A 113 14.95 5.00 10.72
CA VAL A 113 14.40 5.19 12.07
C VAL A 113 15.46 5.73 13.00
N THR A 114 16.66 5.11 13.03
CA THR A 114 17.78 5.55 13.89
C THR A 114 18.22 6.98 13.58
N ALA A 115 18.29 7.35 12.31
CA ALA A 115 18.62 8.71 11.89
C ALA A 115 17.56 9.73 12.35
N ASN A 116 16.27 9.38 12.26
CA ASN A 116 15.17 10.21 12.74
C ASN A 116 15.21 10.40 14.27
N THR A 117 15.49 9.34 15.04
CA THR A 117 15.65 9.46 16.50
C THR A 117 16.77 10.41 16.86
N ARG A 118 17.94 10.27 16.20
CA ARG A 118 19.08 11.17 16.40
C ARG A 118 18.75 12.61 16.02
N ALA A 119 18.04 12.83 14.91
CA ALA A 119 17.63 14.18 14.51
C ALA A 119 16.66 14.82 15.53
N GLN A 120 15.75 14.03 16.10
CA GLN A 120 14.86 14.47 17.16
C GLN A 120 15.61 14.85 18.43
N GLU A 121 16.58 14.02 18.86
CA GLU A 121 17.46 14.32 20.00
C GLU A 121 18.24 15.62 19.80
N ILE A 122 18.84 15.82 18.62
CA ILE A 122 19.56 17.04 18.27
C ILE A 122 18.62 18.26 18.34
N SER A 123 17.39 18.15 17.83
CA SER A 123 16.40 19.23 17.89
C SER A 123 16.02 19.60 19.32
N VAL A 124 15.82 18.62 20.19
CA VAL A 124 15.54 18.84 21.62
C VAL A 124 16.72 19.53 22.30
N ASN A 125 17.93 19.02 22.09
CA ASN A 125 19.16 19.61 22.65
C ASN A 125 19.35 21.06 22.19
N ALA A 126 19.09 21.36 20.92
CA ALA A 126 19.16 22.73 20.39
C ALA A 126 18.09 23.68 20.99
N ARG A 127 16.94 23.17 21.43
CA ARG A 127 15.95 23.98 22.17
C ARG A 127 16.44 24.26 23.59
N ASN A 128 16.99 23.26 24.26
CA ASN A 128 17.54 23.41 25.62
C ASN A 128 18.69 24.43 25.63
N LEU A 129 19.65 24.31 24.70
CA LEU A 129 20.76 25.25 24.56
C LEU A 129 20.29 26.69 24.30
N ARG A 130 19.22 26.87 23.51
CA ARG A 130 18.61 28.21 23.31
C ARG A 130 17.98 28.74 24.59
N GLY A 131 17.34 27.88 25.38
CA GLY A 131 16.79 28.25 26.69
C GLY A 131 17.89 28.68 27.66
N ASP A 132 18.98 27.90 27.73
CA ASP A 132 20.10 28.19 28.62
C ASP A 132 20.84 29.47 28.19
N ARG A 133 21.02 29.69 26.88
CA ARG A 133 21.58 30.94 26.37
C ARG A 133 20.76 32.17 26.80
N ARG A 134 19.42 32.12 26.72
CA ARG A 134 18.56 33.22 27.17
C ARG A 134 18.69 33.48 28.67
N LYS A 135 18.79 32.42 29.49
CA LYS A 135 19.02 32.55 30.93
C LYS A 135 20.36 33.21 31.23
N VAL A 136 21.41 32.84 30.47
CA VAL A 136 22.73 33.47 30.58
C VAL A 136 22.64 34.95 30.22
N GLU A 137 22.03 35.30 29.08
CA GLU A 137 21.82 36.70 28.66
C GLU A 137 21.03 37.50 29.72
N GLU A 138 19.98 36.91 30.31
CA GLU A 138 19.22 37.54 31.40
C GLU A 138 20.10 37.76 32.65
N LEU A 139 20.91 36.77 33.04
CA LEU A 139 21.82 36.91 34.18
C LEU A 139 22.90 37.97 33.91
N GLU A 140 23.45 38.03 32.70
CA GLU A 140 24.43 39.04 32.29
C GLU A 140 23.85 40.45 32.38
N THR A 141 22.62 40.67 31.91
CA THR A 141 21.95 41.98 32.04
C THR A 141 21.70 42.38 33.50
N LYS A 142 21.30 41.43 34.36
CA LYS A 142 21.14 41.67 35.81
C LYS A 142 22.46 42.02 36.48
N VAL A 143 23.54 41.30 36.15
CA VAL A 143 24.89 41.61 36.65
C VAL A 143 25.31 43.00 36.19
N GLY A 144 25.10 43.35 34.91
CA GLY A 144 25.35 44.69 34.38
C GLY A 144 24.63 45.79 35.17
N ALA A 145 23.32 45.66 35.37
CA ALA A 145 22.53 46.61 36.15
C ALA A 145 23.01 46.74 37.60
N LEU A 146 23.39 45.62 38.24
CA LEU A 146 23.97 45.64 39.60
C LEU A 146 25.32 46.34 39.64
N THR A 147 26.17 46.17 38.62
CA THR A 147 27.46 46.85 38.54
C THR A 147 27.30 48.36 38.34
N GLU A 148 26.39 48.81 37.48
CA GLU A 148 26.07 50.22 37.29
C GLU A 148 25.51 50.85 38.58
N TRP A 149 24.61 50.14 39.26
CA TRP A 149 24.07 50.59 40.55
C TRP A 149 25.17 50.71 41.61
N ALA A 150 26.11 49.76 41.66
CA ALA A 150 27.22 49.81 42.60
C ALA A 150 28.15 51.01 42.34
N ILE A 151 28.43 51.33 41.08
CA ILE A 151 29.22 52.52 40.68
C ILE A 151 28.46 53.79 41.07
N ALA A 152 27.19 53.94 40.69
CA ALA A 152 26.39 55.11 41.04
C ALA A 152 26.26 55.31 42.57
N SER A 153 26.16 54.22 43.33
CA SER A 153 26.16 54.23 44.80
C SER A 153 27.51 54.70 45.37
N ALA A 154 28.62 54.28 44.77
CA ALA A 154 29.96 54.74 45.15
C ALA A 154 30.15 56.24 44.87
N ASP A 155 29.74 56.71 43.69
CA ASP A 155 29.81 58.12 43.29
C ASP A 155 28.94 59.00 44.21
N ALA A 156 27.71 58.56 44.50
CA ALA A 156 26.82 59.26 45.43
C ALA A 156 27.41 59.37 46.84
N LYS A 157 28.09 58.31 47.32
CA LYS A 157 28.81 58.35 48.61
C LYS A 157 30.00 59.31 48.56
N SER A 158 30.77 59.34 47.47
CA SER A 158 31.88 60.29 47.29
C SER A 158 31.40 61.74 47.35
N LEU A 159 30.34 62.06 46.59
CA LEU A 159 29.71 63.39 46.60
C LEU A 159 29.17 63.79 47.98
N ALA A 160 28.60 62.83 48.73
CA ALA A 160 28.13 63.09 50.09
C ALA A 160 29.30 63.40 51.04
N VAL A 161 30.42 62.69 50.91
CA VAL A 161 31.64 62.97 51.68
C VAL A 161 32.23 64.34 51.32
N GLU A 162 32.27 64.71 50.05
CA GLU A 162 32.71 66.04 49.61
C GLU A 162 31.83 67.15 50.20
N ARG A 163 30.51 67.01 50.12
CA ARG A 163 29.58 67.97 50.74
C ARG A 163 29.74 68.08 52.25
N ASN A 164 29.95 66.95 52.94
CA ASN A 164 30.21 66.99 54.37
C ASN A 164 31.49 67.77 54.69
N LYS A 165 32.57 67.58 53.92
CA LYS A 165 33.81 68.35 54.08
C LYS A 165 33.60 69.84 53.84
N GLU A 166 32.85 70.22 52.81
CA GLU A 166 32.51 71.63 52.54
C GLU A 166 31.70 72.25 53.68
N LEU A 167 30.73 71.50 54.23
CA LEU A 167 29.94 71.96 55.37
C LEU A 167 30.78 72.07 56.64
N GLU A 168 31.66 71.10 56.91
CA GLU A 168 32.63 71.15 58.02
C GLU A 168 33.53 72.40 57.91
N ALA A 169 34.03 72.71 56.72
CA ALA A 169 34.81 73.92 56.47
C ALA A 169 34.01 75.20 56.73
N LYS A 170 32.75 75.28 56.27
CA LYS A 170 31.86 76.43 56.54
C LYS A 170 31.51 76.58 58.02
N VAL A 171 31.30 75.48 58.73
CA VAL A 171 31.06 75.52 60.18
C VAL A 171 32.28 76.06 60.90
N MET A 172 33.48 75.63 60.50
CA MET A 172 34.74 76.13 61.07
C MET A 172 34.92 77.65 60.87
N GLU A 173 34.44 78.19 59.75
CA GLU A 173 34.43 79.64 59.47
C GLU A 173 33.43 80.42 60.33
N LEU A 174 32.27 79.82 60.65
CA LEU A 174 31.17 80.48 61.36
C LEU A 174 31.25 80.36 62.90
N VAL A 175 32.18 79.58 63.46
CA VAL A 175 32.40 79.50 64.91
C VAL A 175 33.33 80.65 65.32
N PRO A 176 32.83 81.70 66.02
CA PRO A 176 33.65 82.80 66.48
C PRO A 176 34.59 82.32 67.59
N LEU A 177 35.85 82.73 67.51
CA LEU A 177 36.87 82.56 68.55
C LEU A 177 36.56 83.49 69.73
N ASP A 178 35.49 83.20 70.48
CA ASP A 178 35.25 83.81 71.78
C ASP A 178 35.16 82.72 72.86
N GLY A 179 36.12 82.75 73.79
CA GLY A 179 35.90 82.38 75.17
C GLY A 179 36.56 81.10 75.66
N ASP A 180 37.67 81.30 76.39
CA ASP A 180 38.14 80.44 77.47
C ASP A 180 36.99 79.88 78.31
N GLY A 181 37.06 78.59 78.63
CA GLY A 181 36.11 77.93 79.52
C GLY A 181 36.55 76.52 79.86
N ASP A 182 37.48 76.42 80.81
CA ASP A 182 37.68 75.24 81.66
C ASP A 182 36.32 74.63 82.06
N ASN A 183 36.13 73.32 81.84
CA ASN A 183 35.46 72.46 82.79
C ASN A 183 35.63 70.97 82.47
N ASP A 184 35.93 70.27 83.55
CA ASP A 184 36.15 68.85 83.74
C ASP A 184 34.91 67.96 83.50
N VAL A 185 35.15 66.79 82.87
CA VAL A 185 34.71 65.43 83.30
C VAL A 185 33.18 65.11 83.17
N PRO A 186 32.73 63.84 83.32
CA PRO A 186 32.84 62.64 82.49
C PRO A 186 31.47 62.21 81.88
N GLY A 187 31.43 61.16 81.04
CA GLY A 187 30.18 60.39 80.91
C GLY A 187 29.92 59.73 79.56
N SER A 188 30.41 58.50 79.43
CA SER A 188 29.98 57.51 78.44
C SER A 188 28.45 57.35 78.38
N PRO A 189 27.84 57.26 77.19
CA PRO A 189 26.59 56.53 77.04
C PRO A 189 26.75 55.36 76.07
N HIS A 190 26.52 54.18 76.63
CA HIS A 190 25.99 52.97 76.00
C HIS A 190 25.91 52.90 74.48
N ARG A 191 26.84 52.10 73.95
CA ARG A 191 26.76 51.29 72.74
C ARG A 191 25.46 50.47 72.71
N LYS A 192 24.35 51.06 72.24
CA LYS A 192 23.14 50.32 71.88
C LYS A 192 23.35 49.69 70.50
N LYS A 193 23.63 48.39 70.47
CA LYS A 193 23.49 47.53 69.29
C LYS A 193 22.03 47.57 68.82
N ALA A 194 21.71 48.44 67.87
CA ALA A 194 20.45 48.39 67.14
C ALA A 194 20.54 47.25 66.11
N GLN A 195 20.14 46.07 66.55
CA GLN A 195 19.84 44.91 65.71
C GLN A 195 18.58 45.25 64.90
N ARG A 196 18.73 45.98 63.77
CA ARG A 196 17.64 46.15 62.80
C ARG A 196 17.45 44.82 62.09
N LYS A 197 16.49 44.04 62.60
CA LYS A 197 15.73 43.07 61.80
C LYS A 197 15.11 43.83 60.63
N SER A 198 15.66 43.68 59.42
CA SER A 198 14.91 43.93 58.19
C SER A 198 14.34 42.59 57.74
N SER A 199 13.12 42.31 58.17
CA SER A 199 12.23 41.40 57.46
C SER A 199 11.77 42.09 56.19
N ILE A 200 12.24 41.66 55.03
CA ILE A 200 11.56 41.88 53.76
C ILE A 200 11.47 40.53 53.06
N ILE A 201 10.32 39.88 53.33
CA ILE A 201 9.47 39.10 52.44
C ILE A 201 10.16 38.59 51.17
N GLY A 202 10.51 37.30 51.20
CA GLY A 202 10.94 36.53 50.04
C GLY A 202 10.22 35.18 49.99
N ASN A 203 8.91 35.18 50.21
CA ASN A 203 8.05 34.03 49.89
C ASN A 203 7.13 34.46 48.75
N MET A 204 7.50 34.11 47.52
CA MET A 204 6.54 33.97 46.43
C MET A 204 6.55 32.50 46.04
N VAL A 205 5.72 31.75 46.76
CA VAL A 205 5.17 30.48 46.29
C VAL A 205 4.33 30.82 45.07
N VAL A 206 4.71 30.30 43.90
CA VAL A 206 3.79 30.14 42.77
C VAL A 206 3.55 28.65 42.66
N GLU A 207 2.47 28.23 43.33
CA GLU A 207 1.84 26.95 43.12
C GLU A 207 1.05 27.04 41.80
N GLU A 208 1.41 26.14 40.89
CA GLU A 208 0.56 25.41 39.95
C GLU A 208 -0.84 25.99 39.65
N ILE A 209 -0.99 26.54 38.44
CA ILE A 209 -2.25 26.44 37.70
C ILE A 209 -1.96 25.62 36.45
N GLY A 210 -2.27 24.33 36.54
CA GLY A 210 -2.59 23.53 35.37
C GLY A 210 -3.85 24.09 34.74
N LEU A 211 -3.74 24.59 33.50
CA LEU A 211 -4.86 24.73 32.59
C LEU A 211 -4.42 24.21 31.23
N THR A 212 -4.80 22.96 30.99
CA THR A 212 -5.08 22.42 29.67
C THR A 212 -6.07 23.34 28.97
N SER A 213 -5.66 23.96 27.86
CA SER A 213 -6.59 24.62 26.95
C SER A 213 -5.99 24.60 25.55
N ASN A 214 -6.57 23.71 24.74
CA ASN A 214 -6.44 23.65 23.30
C ASN A 214 -6.56 25.07 22.71
N SER A 215 -5.49 25.56 22.11
CA SER A 215 -5.56 26.72 21.23
C SER A 215 -6.12 26.26 19.88
N THR A 216 -7.45 26.28 19.80
CA THR A 216 -8.16 26.36 18.53
C THR A 216 -7.68 27.63 17.82
N MET A 217 -6.93 27.43 16.73
CA MET A 217 -6.54 28.52 15.86
C MET A 217 -7.79 29.24 15.36
N LYS A 218 -7.85 30.55 15.63
CA LYS A 218 -8.72 31.49 14.93
C LYS A 218 -8.40 31.42 13.44
N SER A 219 -9.30 30.84 12.64
CA SER A 219 -9.36 31.11 11.21
C SER A 219 -10.01 32.47 10.98
N SER A 220 -9.33 33.26 10.16
CA SER A 220 -9.73 34.53 9.58
C SER A 220 -10.96 34.44 8.67
N LYS A 221 -11.67 35.58 8.56
CA LYS A 221 -12.44 36.11 7.41
C LYS A 221 -13.76 35.43 7.02
N ASP A 222 -14.85 36.18 7.20
CA ASP A 222 -16.03 36.33 6.32
C ASP A 222 -16.30 35.21 5.30
N THR A 223 -16.68 34.04 5.79
CA THR A 223 -17.45 33.09 4.99
C THR A 223 -18.55 32.54 5.87
N ASN A 224 -19.75 32.37 5.31
CA ASN A 224 -20.92 31.76 5.95
C ASN A 224 -20.73 30.25 6.23
N GLU A 225 -19.48 29.81 6.43
CA GLU A 225 -19.05 28.43 6.56
C GLU A 225 -18.81 28.06 8.03
N CYS A 226 -19.52 27.05 8.53
CA CYS A 226 -19.27 26.43 9.82
C CYS A 226 -18.66 25.04 9.60
N LYS A 227 -17.40 24.87 10.04
CA LYS A 227 -16.72 23.58 9.97
C LYS A 227 -17.25 22.65 11.06
N LEU A 228 -17.86 21.54 10.67
CA LEU A 228 -18.38 20.53 11.60
C LEU A 228 -17.25 19.68 12.16
N TRP A 229 -16.41 19.11 11.29
CA TRP A 229 -15.25 18.32 11.70
C TRP A 229 -14.21 18.20 10.58
N THR A 230 -13.02 17.76 10.95
CA THR A 230 -11.93 17.41 10.05
C THR A 230 -11.38 16.04 10.43
N LYS A 231 -11.22 15.16 9.46
CA LYS A 231 -10.63 13.82 9.63
C LYS A 231 -9.49 13.67 8.63
N SER A 232 -8.34 13.22 9.11
CA SER A 232 -7.20 12.86 8.27
C SER A 232 -6.94 11.36 8.42
N SER A 233 -6.64 10.71 7.31
CA SER A 233 -6.37 9.28 7.27
C SER A 233 -5.38 8.94 6.17
N SER A 234 -4.88 7.71 6.20
CA SER A 234 -4.04 7.15 5.14
C SER A 234 -4.45 5.72 4.85
N MET A 235 -4.43 5.32 3.58
CA MET A 235 -4.67 3.94 3.17
C MET A 235 -3.67 3.51 2.10
N VAL A 236 -3.48 2.20 1.98
CA VAL A 236 -2.69 1.59 0.89
C VAL A 236 -3.63 0.84 -0.03
N VAL A 237 -3.67 1.25 -1.30
CA VAL A 237 -4.46 0.59 -2.35
C VAL A 237 -3.55 -0.32 -3.15
N GLY A 238 -3.73 -1.63 -3.03
CA GLY A 238 -2.96 -2.63 -3.76
C GLY A 238 -3.05 -2.47 -5.28
N ALA A 239 -2.06 -2.98 -6.02
CA ALA A 239 -2.14 -3.05 -7.49
C ALA A 239 -3.34 -3.93 -7.90
N GLY A 240 -4.16 -3.46 -8.83
CA GLY A 240 -5.38 -4.15 -9.25
C GLY A 240 -6.56 -4.03 -8.27
N ASN A 241 -6.40 -3.38 -7.12
CA ASN A 241 -7.42 -3.32 -6.08
C ASN A 241 -8.23 -2.01 -6.10
N ILE A 242 -9.38 -2.06 -5.43
CA ILE A 242 -10.25 -0.93 -5.17
C ILE A 242 -10.49 -0.91 -3.66
N GLU A 243 -10.24 0.23 -3.03
CA GLU A 243 -10.43 0.43 -1.60
C GLU A 243 -11.42 1.56 -1.35
N SER A 244 -12.20 1.42 -0.28
CA SER A 244 -13.22 2.40 0.12
C SER A 244 -13.01 2.91 1.54
N PHE A 245 -13.38 4.16 1.77
CA PHE A 245 -13.42 4.77 3.10
C PHE A 245 -14.79 5.40 3.32
N VAL A 246 -15.50 4.92 4.32
CA VAL A 246 -16.82 5.45 4.69
C VAL A 246 -16.62 6.62 5.63
N VAL A 247 -17.23 7.75 5.28
CA VAL A 247 -17.24 8.97 6.05
C VAL A 247 -18.64 9.20 6.58
N GLU A 248 -18.78 9.22 7.89
CA GLU A 248 -20.05 9.45 8.57
C GLU A 248 -20.06 10.84 9.22
N LEU A 249 -21.19 11.53 9.09
CA LEU A 249 -21.42 12.84 9.70
C LEU A 249 -21.57 12.76 11.22
N GLY A 250 -21.98 11.60 11.76
CA GLY A 250 -22.22 11.37 13.18
C GLY A 250 -23.58 11.89 13.67
N GLN A 251 -23.72 12.11 14.97
CA GLN A 251 -24.92 12.69 15.62
C GLN A 251 -25.05 14.21 15.39
N HIS A 252 -24.34 14.78 14.41
CA HIS A 252 -24.53 16.17 14.03
C HIS A 252 -25.83 16.28 13.25
N ASP A 253 -26.92 16.55 13.96
CA ASP A 253 -28.23 16.87 13.38
C ASP A 253 -28.15 18.21 12.64
N VAL A 254 -27.70 18.15 11.39
CA VAL A 254 -27.77 19.28 10.45
C VAL A 254 -29.24 19.66 10.17
N LEU A 255 -30.18 18.76 10.47
CA LEU A 255 -31.63 18.98 10.34
C LEU A 255 -32.26 19.77 11.50
N ASN A 256 -31.59 19.94 12.65
CA ASN A 256 -32.18 20.60 13.83
C ASN A 256 -31.71 22.04 14.03
N THR A 257 -31.11 22.67 13.01
CA THR A 257 -30.87 24.13 13.06
C THR A 257 -32.15 24.84 12.65
N SER A 258 -33.05 25.00 13.62
CA SER A 258 -34.45 25.45 13.56
C SER A 258 -34.67 26.90 13.10
N GLY A 259 -33.91 27.38 12.13
CA GLY A 259 -33.81 28.81 11.80
C GLY A 259 -33.93 29.14 10.32
N GLY A 260 -34.83 28.48 9.57
CA GLY A 260 -35.35 28.94 8.26
C GLY A 260 -34.36 29.16 7.09
N ALA A 261 -33.06 29.12 7.31
CA ALA A 261 -32.02 29.32 6.30
C ALA A 261 -31.61 27.97 5.70
N GLU A 262 -31.58 27.88 4.37
CA GLU A 262 -31.11 26.69 3.67
C GLU A 262 -29.62 26.48 3.97
N THR A 263 -29.33 25.52 4.83
CA THR A 263 -27.96 25.14 5.18
C THR A 263 -27.50 24.06 4.21
N VAL A 264 -26.52 24.39 3.37
CA VAL A 264 -25.92 23.44 2.42
C VAL A 264 -24.75 22.74 3.08
N LEU A 265 -24.81 21.43 3.17
CA LEU A 265 -23.72 20.61 3.68
C LEU A 265 -22.73 20.25 2.55
N LEU A 266 -21.48 20.67 2.72
CA LEU A 266 -20.36 20.41 1.83
C LEU A 266 -19.41 19.37 2.43
N LEU A 267 -19.01 18.41 1.60
CA LEU A 267 -17.84 17.58 1.83
C LEU A 267 -16.67 18.22 1.08
N ARG A 268 -15.62 18.61 1.81
CA ARG A 268 -14.36 19.09 1.26
C ARG A 268 -13.30 18.02 1.46
N TRP A 269 -12.53 17.72 0.43
CA TRP A 269 -11.43 16.76 0.52
C TRP A 269 -10.15 17.35 -0.06
N ARG A 270 -9.03 16.88 0.48
CA ARG A 270 -7.69 17.18 0.01
C ARG A 270 -6.84 15.93 0.12
N PHE A 271 -6.10 15.62 -0.92
CA PHE A 271 -5.07 14.60 -0.91
C PHE A 271 -3.73 15.27 -0.66
N ASP A 272 -2.88 14.65 0.16
CA ASP A 272 -1.48 15.06 0.22
C ASP A 272 -0.85 14.88 -1.16
N ILE A 273 0.18 15.68 -1.43
CA ILE A 273 0.91 15.66 -2.70
C ILE A 273 1.36 14.23 -2.98
N THR A 274 0.64 13.59 -3.90
CA THR A 274 1.00 12.31 -4.46
C THR A 274 1.94 12.62 -5.62
N PRO A 275 3.14 12.02 -5.69
CA PRO A 275 4.05 12.25 -6.81
C PRO A 275 3.32 12.08 -8.16
N SER A 276 3.65 12.88 -9.16
CA SER A 276 2.93 12.92 -10.45
C SER A 276 2.99 11.60 -11.24
N ASP A 277 3.81 10.64 -10.82
CA ASP A 277 3.88 9.26 -11.33
C ASP A 277 2.92 8.29 -10.59
N MET A 278 2.06 8.81 -9.71
CA MET A 278 1.14 8.05 -8.86
C MET A 278 -0.33 8.43 -9.06
N ASP A 279 -0.74 8.51 -10.32
CA ASP A 279 -2.14 8.73 -10.66
C ASP A 279 -3.04 7.64 -10.08
N ILE A 280 -4.18 8.05 -9.53
CA ILE A 280 -5.19 7.15 -8.99
C ILE A 280 -6.60 7.64 -9.33
N GLU A 281 -7.50 6.72 -9.66
CA GLU A 281 -8.90 7.06 -9.90
C GLU A 281 -9.63 7.24 -8.56
N PHE A 282 -10.30 8.39 -8.41
CA PHE A 282 -11.07 8.74 -7.23
C PHE A 282 -12.54 8.92 -7.57
N SER A 283 -13.42 8.39 -6.72
CA SER A 283 -14.88 8.56 -6.82
C SER A 283 -15.49 8.87 -5.46
N VAL A 284 -16.62 9.57 -5.47
CA VAL A 284 -17.43 9.86 -4.28
C VAL A 284 -18.83 9.30 -4.51
N LEU A 285 -19.26 8.42 -3.63
CA LEU A 285 -20.57 7.76 -3.65
C LEU A 285 -21.41 8.25 -2.48
N LYS A 286 -22.72 8.41 -2.69
CA LYS A 286 -23.66 8.69 -1.59
C LYS A 286 -23.93 7.43 -0.77
N GLY A 287 -24.11 7.61 0.55
CA GLY A 287 -24.45 6.54 1.47
C GLY A 287 -23.26 5.66 1.88
N ARG A 288 -23.56 4.62 2.66
CA ARG A 288 -22.57 3.69 3.21
C ARG A 288 -22.35 2.49 2.29
N CYS A 289 -21.33 2.57 1.46
CA CYS A 289 -20.86 1.48 0.61
C CYS A 289 -19.48 1.01 1.08
N GLY A 290 -19.42 -0.05 1.90
CA GLY A 290 -18.15 -0.62 2.35
C GLY A 290 -17.49 -1.52 1.30
N ASN A 291 -16.28 -2.03 1.60
CA ASN A 291 -15.53 -2.93 0.72
C ASN A 291 -16.24 -4.27 0.43
N ASP A 292 -17.02 -4.77 1.39
CA ASP A 292 -17.67 -6.07 1.29
C ASP A 292 -18.88 -6.06 0.33
N ASP A 293 -19.43 -4.86 0.05
CA ASP A 293 -20.67 -4.69 -0.71
C ASP A 293 -20.42 -4.15 -2.13
N LYS A 294 -19.66 -4.91 -2.94
CA LYS A 294 -19.36 -4.54 -4.35
C LYS A 294 -20.61 -4.33 -5.20
N SER A 295 -21.73 -4.98 -4.89
CA SER A 295 -23.02 -4.78 -5.57
C SER A 295 -23.59 -3.39 -5.30
N LYS A 296 -23.58 -2.92 -4.04
CA LYS A 296 -24.04 -1.60 -3.65
C LYS A 296 -23.19 -0.50 -4.26
N GLN A 297 -21.86 -0.69 -4.32
CA GLN A 297 -20.95 0.27 -4.96
C GLN A 297 -21.29 0.49 -6.45
N LYS A 298 -21.75 -0.55 -7.17
CA LYS A 298 -22.11 -0.44 -8.59
C LYS A 298 -23.40 0.34 -8.83
N THR A 299 -24.35 0.28 -7.90
CA THR A 299 -25.67 0.91 -8.02
C THR A 299 -25.78 2.23 -7.27
N ALA A 300 -24.79 2.59 -6.46
CA ALA A 300 -24.81 3.81 -5.67
C ALA A 300 -24.70 5.07 -6.55
N ASP A 301 -25.45 6.11 -6.16
CA ASP A 301 -25.38 7.42 -6.79
C ASP A 301 -23.98 8.00 -6.66
N CYS A 302 -23.30 8.14 -7.80
CA CYS A 302 -21.96 8.70 -7.89
C CYS A 302 -22.06 10.23 -8.02
N LEU A 303 -21.48 10.94 -7.06
CA LEU A 303 -21.32 12.39 -7.15
C LEU A 303 -20.08 12.77 -7.97
N ILE A 304 -19.01 11.98 -7.84
CA ILE A 304 -17.81 12.05 -8.66
C ILE A 304 -17.48 10.65 -9.11
N LYS A 305 -17.24 10.46 -10.41
CA LYS A 305 -16.96 9.15 -11.00
C LYS A 305 -15.62 9.17 -11.71
N LYS A 306 -14.69 8.32 -11.25
CA LYS A 306 -13.39 8.04 -11.89
C LYS A 306 -12.59 9.31 -12.23
N ARG A 307 -12.53 10.27 -11.30
CA ARG A 307 -11.66 11.42 -11.46
C ARG A 307 -10.22 11.00 -11.23
N THR A 308 -9.35 11.13 -12.22
CA THR A 308 -7.92 10.93 -12.04
C THR A 308 -7.35 12.05 -11.17
N VAL A 309 -6.64 11.66 -10.12
CA VAL A 309 -5.95 12.58 -9.20
C VAL A 309 -4.46 12.56 -9.53
N VAL A 310 -3.91 13.72 -9.89
CA VAL A 310 -2.49 13.93 -10.18
C VAL A 310 -1.95 15.00 -9.22
N GLY A 311 -0.86 14.73 -8.47
CA GLY A 311 -0.12 15.80 -7.79
C GLY A 311 -0.70 16.36 -6.49
N GLY A 312 -1.62 15.65 -5.81
CA GLY A 312 -2.35 16.19 -4.66
C GLY A 312 -3.58 16.99 -5.11
N GLY A 313 -4.71 16.29 -5.22
CA GLY A 313 -5.98 16.88 -5.64
C GLY A 313 -6.84 17.31 -4.45
N GLY A 314 -7.60 18.39 -4.63
CA GLY A 314 -8.65 18.80 -3.71
C GLY A 314 -9.95 19.07 -4.43
N GLY A 315 -11.03 19.10 -3.68
CA GLY A 315 -12.34 19.51 -4.18
C GLY A 315 -13.35 19.63 -3.07
N GLU A 316 -14.51 20.16 -3.43
CA GLU A 316 -15.67 20.23 -2.57
C GLU A 316 -16.91 19.82 -3.34
N ILE A 317 -17.87 19.22 -2.64
CA ILE A 317 -19.13 18.77 -3.22
C ILE A 317 -20.26 18.85 -2.20
N SER A 318 -21.42 19.33 -2.66
CA SER A 318 -22.64 19.36 -1.86
C SER A 318 -23.40 18.03 -1.94
N GLY A 319 -24.25 17.76 -0.95
CA GLY A 319 -25.16 16.62 -0.98
C GLY A 319 -24.48 15.24 -0.84
N ALA A 320 -23.21 15.20 -0.43
CA ALA A 320 -22.47 13.96 -0.18
C ALA A 320 -23.15 13.06 0.87
N PHE A 321 -23.67 13.66 1.93
CA PHE A 321 -24.26 12.97 3.06
C PHE A 321 -25.79 12.78 2.94
N ALA A 322 -26.37 12.97 1.77
CA ALA A 322 -27.83 12.94 1.58
C ALA A 322 -28.49 11.59 1.88
N ILE A 323 -27.70 10.49 1.90
CA ILE A 323 -28.17 9.15 2.19
C ILE A 323 -27.47 8.67 3.46
N GLN A 324 -28.24 8.28 4.48
CA GLN A 324 -27.73 7.71 5.75
C GLN A 324 -26.73 8.60 6.50
N ASN A 325 -26.71 9.91 6.26
CA ASN A 325 -25.72 10.84 6.82
C ASN A 325 -24.28 10.37 6.61
N ALA A 326 -24.02 9.68 5.49
CA ALA A 326 -22.74 9.07 5.17
C ALA A 326 -22.43 9.21 3.68
N CYS A 327 -21.14 9.21 3.35
CA CYS A 327 -20.66 9.06 1.99
C CYS A 327 -19.47 8.10 1.94
N THR A 328 -19.28 7.45 0.82
CA THR A 328 -18.11 6.59 0.58
C THR A 328 -17.16 7.29 -0.38
N LEU A 329 -15.90 7.38 0.04
CA LEU A 329 -14.77 7.72 -0.83
C LEU A 329 -14.21 6.42 -1.40
N LEU A 330 -13.97 6.38 -2.70
CA LEU A 330 -13.50 5.19 -3.40
C LEU A 330 -12.23 5.53 -4.17
N TRP A 331 -11.20 4.71 -4.01
CA TRP A 331 -9.97 4.81 -4.79
C TRP A 331 -9.72 3.51 -5.53
N SER A 332 -9.51 3.62 -6.84
CA SER A 332 -9.24 2.48 -7.71
C SER A 332 -7.82 2.55 -8.25
N ASN A 333 -7.05 1.50 -7.94
CA ASN A 333 -5.74 1.24 -8.52
C ASN A 333 -5.81 0.06 -9.50
N ALA A 334 -6.99 -0.17 -10.10
CA ALA A 334 -7.25 -1.29 -11.00
C ALA A 334 -6.37 -1.25 -12.27
N HIS A 335 -5.95 -0.06 -12.69
CA HIS A 335 -5.11 0.15 -13.86
C HIS A 335 -3.60 0.03 -13.58
N SER A 336 -3.17 -0.09 -12.32
CA SER A 336 -1.76 -0.33 -11.97
C SER A 336 -1.52 -1.82 -11.74
N TRP A 337 -0.49 -2.36 -12.38
CA TRP A 337 -0.11 -3.78 -12.26
C TRP A 337 1.13 -4.01 -11.39
N ILE A 338 1.83 -2.95 -10.99
CA ILE A 338 3.19 -3.09 -10.45
C ILE A 338 3.32 -2.51 -9.03
N ARG A 339 2.62 -1.42 -8.71
CA ARG A 339 2.86 -0.68 -7.45
C ARG A 339 1.58 -0.39 -6.68
N PRO A 340 1.50 -0.83 -5.40
CA PRO A 340 0.53 -0.30 -4.45
C PRO A 340 0.68 1.22 -4.31
N ARG A 341 -0.42 1.91 -4.02
CA ARG A 341 -0.45 3.37 -3.85
C ARG A 341 -0.84 3.72 -2.42
N THR A 342 0.01 4.45 -1.72
CA THR A 342 -0.34 5.00 -0.41
C THR A 342 -0.99 6.36 -0.61
N ILE A 343 -2.23 6.49 -0.16
CA ILE A 343 -3.03 7.71 -0.25
C ILE A 343 -3.13 8.29 1.14
N LYS A 344 -2.72 9.54 1.30
CA LYS A 344 -3.00 10.33 2.51
C LYS A 344 -4.01 11.39 2.15
N PHE A 345 -5.04 11.52 2.97
CA PHE A 345 -6.14 12.42 2.67
C PHE A 345 -6.71 13.05 3.92
N THR A 346 -7.22 14.26 3.75
CA THR A 346 -7.98 15.01 4.74
C THR A 346 -9.36 15.28 4.16
N VAL A 347 -10.39 14.97 4.94
CA VAL A 347 -11.77 15.31 4.64
C VAL A 347 -12.36 16.19 5.72
N GLU A 348 -13.17 17.14 5.30
CA GLU A 348 -13.86 18.10 6.15
C GLU A 348 -15.34 18.09 5.81
N ALA A 349 -16.20 18.11 6.83
CA ALA A 349 -17.60 18.45 6.66
C ALA A 349 -17.80 19.91 7.06
N VAL A 350 -18.38 20.69 6.16
CA VAL A 350 -18.60 22.12 6.33
C VAL A 350 -20.04 22.43 5.99
N THR A 351 -20.74 23.16 6.85
CA THR A 351 -22.07 23.71 6.53
C THR A 351 -21.92 25.13 6.04
N VAL A 352 -22.67 25.50 5.01
CA VAL A 352 -22.70 26.86 4.47
C VAL A 352 -24.12 27.38 4.56
N LEU A 353 -24.30 28.55 5.18
CA LEU A 353 -25.58 29.25 5.17
C LEU A 353 -25.78 29.87 3.79
N SER A 354 -26.74 29.34 3.03
CA SER A 354 -27.21 30.00 1.81
C SER A 354 -28.06 31.20 2.24
N MET A 355 -27.62 32.40 1.89
CA MET A 355 -28.40 33.64 2.07
C MET A 355 -29.54 33.72 1.07
#